data_AF-A0A9D6PG79-F1
#
_entry.id   AF-A0A9D6PG79-F1
#
_cell.length_a   1.000
_cell.length_b   1.000
_cell.length_c   1.000
_cell.angle_alpha   90.00
_cell.angle_beta   90.00
_cell.angle_gamma   90.00
#
_symmetry.space_group_name_H-M   'P 1'
#
loop_
_entity.id
_entity.type
_entity.pdbx_description
1 polymer ?
#
loop_
_entity_poly.entity_id
_entity_poly.type
_entity_poly.pdbx_seq_one_letter_code
_entity_poly.pdbx_strand_id
1 'polypeptide(L)'
;MRFFEISDLLKFHLVGICFCVAFLPHANGGESSERVILAKNLSPEQIEKIKGGIDKYLKKDGDNSSASGDSGNSGDSDTSSESGDSSSSGDSSTSGNSGPSGGQMPTISAPGKIDENDKMFCEAHMKLATRYFKMNNFERTSEELKLIFERVPDFAKGRFMKAVISAKKKDFLDAWRNIEIAQKSAPNSKKIKEFVEKLQKASPKPDVIPEETMVSDRAPPTYASMLIADSLDDFLNNSKVKGKITSFGCKDFSKSDEGVAVSIILAGNDQMNADEMKGIMEEVSKSKVKDVKSENDGKSLEITLLLNGLPEKNPSISPVSGMNEFLEETANECDLKIQPNQESNPDSDKIVSGTYQITAGGMNSINVFLRKLSPKAVDYLVTQVSASTLGEKSIWKGEIQIRFKKGKE
;
A
#
# COMPACT_ATOMS: atom_id res chain seq x y z
N MET A 1 -11.54 -68.06 -40.01
CA MET A 1 -11.80 -67.33 -38.75
C MET A 1 -12.11 -65.89 -39.15
N ARG A 2 -13.40 -65.52 -39.19
CA ARG A 2 -14.07 -64.70 -38.15
C ARG A 2 -13.34 -63.38 -37.94
N PHE A 3 -13.81 -62.23 -38.45
CA PHE A 3 -15.10 -61.50 -38.34
C PHE A 3 -14.71 -60.15 -37.69
N PHE A 4 -14.86 -59.02 -38.41
CA PHE A 4 -15.70 -57.85 -38.04
C PHE A 4 -15.11 -56.95 -36.93
N GLU A 5 -15.29 -55.63 -36.87
CA GLU A 5 -15.86 -54.56 -37.72
C GLU A 5 -15.69 -53.24 -36.92
N ILE A 6 -15.65 -52.11 -37.64
CA ILE A 6 -16.39 -50.84 -37.40
C ILE A 6 -16.18 -50.13 -36.04
N SER A 7 -15.58 -48.94 -35.95
CA SER A 7 -16.05 -47.59 -36.37
C SER A 7 -17.35 -47.12 -35.72
N ASP A 8 -17.52 -45.79 -35.61
CA ASP A 8 -18.69 -45.03 -35.11
C ASP A 8 -18.74 -44.83 -33.58
N LEU A 9 -19.01 -43.66 -32.98
CA LEU A 9 -19.52 -42.37 -33.46
C LEU A 9 -19.40 -41.32 -32.31
N LEU A 10 -19.53 -40.03 -32.66
CA LEU A 10 -19.64 -38.78 -31.84
C LEU A 10 -18.31 -38.05 -31.52
N LYS A 11 -17.91 -37.02 -32.29
CA LYS A 11 -18.41 -35.62 -32.31
C LYS A 11 -18.16 -34.84 -31.02
N PHE A 12 -17.15 -33.96 -31.02
CA PHE A 12 -17.29 -32.52 -30.70
C PHE A 12 -16.05 -31.74 -31.20
N HIS A 13 -16.30 -30.65 -31.95
CA HIS A 13 -15.33 -29.60 -32.34
C HIS A 13 -14.76 -28.91 -31.07
N LEU A 14 -13.56 -28.30 -31.03
CA LEU A 14 -13.18 -27.11 -31.80
C LEU A 14 -11.66 -26.79 -31.67
N VAL A 15 -11.09 -26.44 -32.82
CA VAL A 15 -9.85 -25.71 -33.17
C VAL A 15 -9.30 -24.69 -32.15
N GLY A 16 -7.97 -24.61 -32.05
CA GLY A 16 -7.25 -23.44 -31.48
C GLY A 16 -5.73 -23.53 -31.66
N ILE A 17 -5.22 -22.96 -32.75
CA ILE A 17 -3.84 -23.00 -33.26
C ILE A 17 -2.93 -21.95 -32.59
N CYS A 18 -1.64 -22.29 -32.42
CA CYS A 18 -0.52 -21.43 -32.02
C CYS A 18 -0.26 -20.27 -32.99
N PHE A 19 0.22 -19.13 -32.50
CA PHE A 19 1.26 -18.36 -33.19
C PHE A 19 2.11 -17.54 -32.22
N CYS A 20 3.42 -17.81 -32.22
CA CYS A 20 4.47 -16.94 -31.69
C CYS A 20 4.69 -15.78 -32.65
N VAL A 21 4.90 -14.56 -32.14
CA VAL A 21 5.44 -13.45 -32.94
C VAL A 21 6.64 -12.85 -32.21
N ALA A 22 7.79 -12.97 -32.88
CA ALA A 22 9.02 -12.26 -32.59
C ALA A 22 8.95 -10.83 -33.16
N PHE A 23 9.58 -9.86 -32.49
CA PHE A 23 9.71 -8.48 -32.95
C PHE A 23 11.15 -8.19 -33.38
N LEU A 24 11.30 -7.67 -34.61
CA LEU A 24 12.35 -6.73 -35.02
C LEU A 24 11.66 -5.56 -35.77
N PRO A 25 12.29 -4.37 -35.83
CA PRO A 25 11.56 -3.12 -35.88
C PRO A 25 11.46 -2.53 -37.29
N HIS A 26 10.39 -1.77 -37.56
CA HIS A 26 10.47 -0.65 -38.49
C HIS A 26 9.48 0.47 -38.15
N ALA A 27 9.94 1.67 -38.49
CA ALA A 27 9.42 2.99 -38.21
C ALA A 27 8.23 3.41 -39.08
N ASN A 28 7.65 4.55 -38.68
CA ASN A 28 6.75 5.48 -39.36
C ASN A 28 5.24 5.26 -39.21
N GLY A 29 4.65 6.15 -38.40
CA GLY A 29 3.57 7.07 -38.81
C GLY A 29 2.16 6.49 -38.95
N GLY A 30 1.30 6.79 -37.98
CA GLY A 30 -0.14 6.61 -38.12
C GLY A 30 -0.88 6.79 -36.79
N GLU A 31 -1.84 7.72 -36.77
CA GLU A 31 -2.66 8.13 -35.63
C GLU A 31 -3.38 6.96 -34.94
N SER A 32 -3.33 6.92 -33.61
CA SER A 32 -3.97 5.89 -32.78
C SER A 32 -5.48 6.16 -32.61
N SER A 33 -6.32 5.54 -33.45
CA SER A 33 -7.76 5.45 -33.25
C SER A 33 -8.15 4.12 -32.58
N GLU A 34 -8.05 4.02 -31.25
CA GLU A 34 -8.50 2.81 -30.52
C GLU A 34 -9.37 3.09 -29.28
N ARG A 35 -9.89 4.31 -29.10
CA ARG A 35 -10.80 4.62 -27.96
C ARG A 35 -12.28 4.80 -28.31
N VAL A 36 -12.73 4.40 -29.50
CA VAL A 36 -14.14 4.54 -29.92
C VAL A 36 -14.73 3.22 -30.40
N ILE A 37 -14.68 2.17 -29.58
CA ILE A 37 -15.55 0.99 -29.77
C ILE A 37 -16.06 0.53 -28.40
N LEU A 38 -16.87 1.33 -27.71
CA LEU A 38 -17.63 0.82 -26.54
C LEU A 38 -18.97 1.56 -26.29
N ALA A 39 -19.49 2.28 -27.28
CA ALA A 39 -20.78 2.98 -27.16
C ALA A 39 -21.80 2.65 -28.28
N LYS A 40 -21.57 1.61 -29.10
CA LYS A 40 -22.44 1.34 -30.26
C LYS A 40 -23.66 0.45 -30.03
N ASN A 41 -23.88 -0.09 -28.82
CA ASN A 41 -24.98 -1.05 -28.58
C ASN A 41 -26.05 -0.60 -27.59
N LEU A 42 -26.10 0.68 -27.21
CA LEU A 42 -27.21 1.21 -26.41
C LEU A 42 -28.18 1.94 -27.34
N SER A 43 -29.44 1.55 -27.31
CA SER A 43 -30.46 2.30 -28.05
C SER A 43 -30.61 3.70 -27.43
N PRO A 44 -30.98 4.73 -28.21
CA PRO A 44 -31.26 6.07 -27.68
C PRO A 44 -32.25 6.06 -26.51
N GLU A 45 -33.23 5.15 -26.52
CA GLU A 45 -34.18 4.94 -25.43
C GLU A 45 -33.52 4.40 -24.15
N GLN A 46 -32.54 3.49 -24.26
CA GLN A 46 -31.78 3.01 -23.10
C GLN A 46 -30.92 4.14 -22.50
N ILE A 47 -30.36 5.00 -23.34
CA ILE A 47 -29.59 6.17 -22.91
C ILE A 47 -30.50 7.18 -22.19
N GLU A 48 -31.69 7.46 -22.71
CA GLU A 48 -32.67 8.32 -22.04
C GLU A 48 -33.17 7.73 -20.72
N LYS A 49 -33.45 6.42 -20.67
CA LYS A 49 -33.92 5.75 -19.45
C LYS A 49 -32.85 5.76 -18.34
N ILE A 50 -31.58 5.68 -18.72
CA ILE A 50 -30.45 5.82 -17.80
C ILE A 50 -30.31 7.28 -17.32
N LYS A 51 -30.40 8.27 -18.21
CA LYS A 51 -30.36 9.70 -17.84
C LYS A 51 -31.52 10.09 -16.90
N GLY A 52 -32.74 9.68 -17.22
CA GLY A 52 -33.92 9.94 -16.39
C GLY A 52 -33.88 9.25 -15.02
N GLY A 53 -33.24 8.07 -14.93
CA GLY A 53 -32.99 7.39 -13.66
C GLY A 53 -31.99 8.12 -12.77
N ILE A 54 -31.01 8.80 -13.36
CA ILE A 54 -29.95 9.54 -12.66
C ILE A 54 -30.48 10.89 -12.14
N ASP A 55 -31.22 11.65 -12.96
CA ASP A 55 -31.78 12.95 -12.54
C ASP A 55 -32.82 12.81 -11.42
N LYS A 56 -33.61 11.74 -11.44
CA LYS A 56 -34.58 11.42 -10.38
C LYS A 56 -33.91 11.01 -9.07
N TYR A 57 -32.68 10.48 -9.13
CA TYR A 57 -31.91 10.09 -7.95
C TYR A 57 -31.13 11.26 -7.33
N LEU A 58 -30.69 12.23 -8.13
CA LEU A 58 -29.91 13.38 -7.65
C LEU A 58 -30.76 14.52 -7.09
N LYS A 59 -32.03 14.66 -7.52
CA LYS A 59 -32.95 15.68 -6.98
C LYS A 59 -33.51 15.36 -5.60
N LYS A 60 -33.43 14.10 -5.11
CA LYS A 60 -34.08 13.70 -3.85
C LYS A 60 -33.32 14.12 -2.58
N ASP A 61 -32.08 14.58 -2.71
CA ASP A 61 -31.25 15.04 -1.58
C ASP A 61 -31.13 16.58 -1.50
N GLY A 62 -31.96 17.34 -2.24
CA GLY A 62 -31.79 18.78 -2.43
C GLY A 62 -32.83 19.72 -1.77
N ASP A 63 -33.95 19.22 -1.25
CA ASP A 63 -35.02 20.07 -0.68
C ASP A 63 -35.17 19.83 0.82
N ASN A 64 -34.29 20.44 1.62
CA ASN A 64 -34.63 20.85 2.99
C ASN A 64 -33.63 21.87 3.55
N SER A 65 -33.68 23.10 3.01
CA SER A 65 -33.25 24.29 3.74
C SER A 65 -33.83 25.54 3.08
N SER A 66 -35.04 25.91 3.47
CA SER A 66 -35.62 27.21 3.17
C SER A 66 -35.15 28.26 4.19
N ALA A 67 -34.40 29.22 3.66
CA ALA A 67 -34.28 30.64 3.99
C ALA A 67 -34.98 31.26 5.23
N SER A 68 -34.20 32.08 5.95
CA SER A 68 -34.46 33.49 6.32
C SER A 68 -33.20 34.01 7.04
N GLY A 69 -32.44 34.99 6.53
CA GLY A 69 -32.68 36.45 6.67
C GLY A 69 -32.33 36.91 8.09
N ASP A 70 -31.69 38.04 8.43
CA ASP A 70 -31.16 39.21 7.75
C ASP A 70 -30.41 40.03 8.84
N SER A 71 -29.50 40.91 8.41
CA SER A 71 -28.97 42.13 9.05
C SER A 71 -28.89 42.31 10.58
N GLY A 72 -27.68 42.57 11.07
CA GLY A 72 -27.31 43.89 11.59
C GLY A 72 -27.55 44.23 13.07
N ASN A 73 -26.53 44.89 13.62
CA ASN A 73 -26.58 45.98 14.61
C ASN A 73 -26.10 45.68 16.05
N SER A 74 -25.31 46.65 16.51
CA SER A 74 -24.57 46.85 17.75
C SER A 74 -25.42 46.99 19.01
N GLY A 75 -24.81 46.74 20.17
CA GLY A 75 -25.28 47.25 21.46
C GLY A 75 -24.57 46.65 22.66
N ASP A 76 -23.68 47.44 23.28
CA ASP A 76 -23.25 47.31 24.67
C ASP A 76 -24.45 47.31 25.63
N SER A 77 -24.34 46.57 26.74
CA SER A 77 -24.62 47.10 28.09
C SER A 77 -24.36 46.07 29.18
N ASP A 78 -23.59 46.51 30.16
CA ASP A 78 -23.43 45.97 31.51
C ASP A 78 -24.74 45.61 32.24
N THR A 79 -24.65 44.70 33.21
CA THR A 79 -25.26 44.68 34.58
C THR A 79 -25.36 43.21 35.04
N SER A 80 -24.47 42.74 35.91
CA SER A 80 -24.47 42.83 37.38
C SER A 80 -25.28 41.74 38.09
N SER A 81 -24.71 41.26 39.21
CA SER A 81 -25.33 40.57 40.36
C SER A 81 -25.89 39.15 40.11
N GLU A 82 -25.80 38.15 40.99
CA GLU A 82 -25.43 38.14 42.41
C GLU A 82 -25.15 36.69 42.86
N SER A 83 -24.17 36.57 43.77
CA SER A 83 -24.09 35.70 44.97
C SER A 83 -24.57 34.24 44.96
N GLY A 84 -23.67 33.37 45.46
CA GLY A 84 -24.00 32.04 45.99
C GLY A 84 -22.84 31.46 46.78
N ASP A 85 -22.65 31.97 48.00
CA ASP A 85 -21.76 31.44 49.05
C ASP A 85 -22.08 29.97 49.39
N SER A 86 -21.06 29.15 49.62
CA SER A 86 -21.01 28.31 50.83
C SER A 86 -19.61 27.79 51.11
N SER A 87 -19.23 28.04 52.35
CA SER A 87 -18.01 27.72 53.07
C SER A 87 -17.83 26.23 53.35
N SER A 88 -16.57 25.78 53.38
CA SER A 88 -16.12 24.73 54.30
C SER A 88 -14.63 24.88 54.58
N SER A 89 -14.35 25.16 55.84
CA SER A 89 -13.05 25.31 56.48
C SER A 89 -12.44 23.94 56.77
N GLY A 90 -11.11 23.78 56.66
CA GLY A 90 -10.50 22.51 57.06
C GLY A 90 -9.01 22.34 56.83
N ASP A 91 -8.24 23.20 57.48
CA ASP A 91 -6.96 22.90 58.13
C ASP A 91 -5.65 22.73 57.34
N SER A 92 -4.64 23.28 58.00
CA SER A 92 -3.24 23.43 57.64
C SER A 92 -2.40 22.22 58.05
N SER A 93 -1.44 21.82 57.22
CA SER A 93 0.01 21.79 57.57
C SER A 93 0.86 20.98 56.58
N THR A 94 1.76 21.71 55.93
CA THR A 94 3.21 21.45 55.82
C THR A 94 3.75 20.33 54.92
N SER A 95 4.85 20.73 54.26
CA SER A 95 5.94 19.97 53.64
C SER A 95 5.77 19.55 52.18
N GLY A 96 6.46 20.31 51.33
CA GLY A 96 6.49 20.11 49.89
C GLY A 96 7.31 18.89 49.47
N ASN A 97 6.94 18.38 48.30
CA ASN A 97 7.89 17.75 47.41
C ASN A 97 7.42 18.01 45.97
N SER A 98 8.21 18.80 45.24
CA SER A 98 8.00 19.03 43.81
C SER A 98 8.63 17.86 43.06
N GLY A 99 7.81 17.05 42.41
CA GLY A 99 8.24 15.95 41.54
C GLY A 99 7.21 15.72 40.44
N PRO A 100 7.63 15.50 39.19
CA PRO A 100 6.83 15.78 38.00
C PRO A 100 5.64 14.84 37.88
N SER A 101 4.51 15.43 37.46
CA SER A 101 3.30 14.74 37.04
C SER A 101 3.66 13.58 36.11
N GLY A 102 3.38 12.37 36.57
CA GLY A 102 3.30 11.20 35.72
C GLY A 102 2.29 11.48 34.62
N GLY A 103 2.78 11.71 33.41
CA GLY A 103 1.96 11.68 32.21
C GLY A 103 1.26 10.33 32.18
N GLN A 104 -0.06 10.36 32.34
CA GLN A 104 -0.89 9.21 32.02
C GLN A 104 -0.54 8.78 30.61
N MET A 105 -0.03 7.57 30.47
CA MET A 105 0.17 6.95 29.16
C MET A 105 -1.17 7.00 28.41
N PRO A 106 -1.20 7.35 27.12
CA PRO A 106 -2.40 7.23 26.32
C PRO A 106 -2.83 5.76 26.36
N THR A 107 -4.02 5.55 26.92
CA THR A 107 -4.72 4.28 26.92
C THR A 107 -4.74 3.76 25.48
N ILE A 108 -4.14 2.59 25.25
CA ILE A 108 -4.16 1.88 23.97
C ILE A 108 -5.63 1.77 23.55
N SER A 109 -6.01 2.51 22.51
CA SER A 109 -7.37 2.47 21.98
C SER A 109 -7.63 1.07 21.44
N ALA A 110 -8.69 0.44 21.96
CA ALA A 110 -9.18 -0.84 21.51
C ALA A 110 -9.37 -0.87 19.98
N PRO A 111 -9.21 -2.04 19.33
CA PRO A 111 -9.45 -2.19 17.90
C PRO A 111 -10.89 -1.77 17.58
N GLY A 112 -11.05 -0.65 16.87
CA GLY A 112 -12.35 -0.20 16.35
C GLY A 112 -12.73 1.26 16.59
N LYS A 113 -11.96 2.05 17.35
CA LYS A 113 -12.17 3.51 17.40
C LYS A 113 -11.15 4.23 16.51
N ILE A 114 -11.64 4.72 15.37
CA ILE A 114 -10.88 5.63 14.51
C ILE A 114 -10.64 6.93 15.30
N ASP A 115 -9.40 7.42 15.31
CA ASP A 115 -9.07 8.71 15.93
C ASP A 115 -9.85 9.85 15.25
N GLU A 116 -10.22 10.89 16.01
CA GLU A 116 -11.00 11.99 15.46
C GLU A 116 -10.22 12.74 14.37
N ASN A 117 -8.88 12.83 14.47
CA ASN A 117 -8.06 13.44 13.42
C ASN A 117 -8.08 12.61 12.13
N ASP A 118 -7.97 11.28 12.23
CA ASP A 118 -8.04 10.41 11.07
C ASP A 118 -9.43 10.39 10.45
N LYS A 119 -10.48 10.53 11.26
CA LYS A 119 -11.85 10.70 10.77
C LYS A 119 -12.00 12.00 9.98
N MET A 120 -11.51 13.14 10.49
CA MET A 120 -11.52 14.41 9.76
C MET A 120 -10.73 14.33 8.46
N PHE A 121 -9.55 13.71 8.48
CA PHE A 121 -8.72 13.47 7.31
C PHE A 121 -9.47 12.62 6.25
N CYS A 122 -10.03 11.48 6.67
CA CYS A 122 -10.80 10.61 5.80
C CYS A 122 -12.01 11.33 5.19
N GLU A 123 -12.72 12.15 5.97
CA GLU A 123 -13.87 12.92 5.48
C GLU A 123 -13.48 14.00 4.46
N ALA A 124 -12.36 14.69 4.68
CA ALA A 124 -11.84 15.70 3.74
C ALA A 124 -11.49 15.06 2.39
N HIS A 125 -10.67 14.02 2.39
CA HIS A 125 -10.31 13.29 1.17
C HIS A 125 -11.52 12.61 0.53
N MET A 126 -12.49 12.12 1.31
CA MET A 126 -13.71 11.52 0.77
C MET A 126 -14.57 12.55 0.02
N LYS A 127 -14.63 13.81 0.51
CA LYS A 127 -15.32 14.90 -0.21
C LYS A 127 -14.66 15.18 -1.56
N LEU A 128 -13.33 15.25 -1.61
CA LEU A 128 -12.58 15.42 -2.85
C LEU A 128 -12.79 14.24 -3.82
N ALA A 129 -12.63 13.02 -3.31
CA ALA A 129 -12.84 11.79 -4.07
C ALA A 129 -14.25 11.74 -4.68
N THR A 130 -15.28 12.12 -3.92
CA THR A 130 -16.67 12.22 -4.38
C THR A 130 -16.84 13.26 -5.49
N ARG A 131 -16.17 14.41 -5.37
CA ARG A 131 -16.18 15.46 -6.40
C ARG A 131 -15.61 14.95 -7.72
N TYR A 132 -14.43 14.31 -7.68
CA TYR A 132 -13.83 13.71 -8.88
C TYR A 132 -14.67 12.58 -9.45
N PHE A 133 -15.30 11.77 -8.58
CA PHE A 133 -16.17 10.69 -9.01
C PHE A 133 -17.39 11.20 -9.79
N LYS A 134 -18.01 12.30 -9.33
CA LYS A 134 -19.11 12.98 -10.04
C LYS A 134 -18.69 13.53 -11.40
N MET A 135 -17.42 13.89 -11.56
CA MET A 135 -16.83 14.32 -12.83
C MET A 135 -16.40 13.14 -13.71
N ASN A 136 -16.66 11.89 -13.31
CA ASN A 136 -16.17 10.65 -13.92
C ASN A 136 -14.64 10.58 -14.04
N ASN A 137 -13.90 11.31 -13.20
CA ASN A 137 -12.44 11.24 -13.13
C ASN A 137 -12.02 10.13 -12.16
N PHE A 138 -12.04 8.89 -12.63
CA PHE A 138 -11.79 7.71 -11.79
C PHE A 138 -10.33 7.57 -11.38
N GLU A 139 -9.36 8.09 -12.15
CA GLU A 139 -7.96 8.13 -11.74
C GLU A 139 -7.80 8.98 -10.48
N ARG A 140 -8.22 10.25 -10.52
CA ARG A 140 -8.14 11.15 -9.35
C ARG A 140 -8.95 10.66 -8.16
N THR A 141 -10.14 10.07 -8.39
CA THR A 141 -10.87 9.45 -7.28
C THR A 141 -10.08 8.32 -6.63
N SER A 142 -9.36 7.51 -7.41
CA SER A 142 -8.56 6.40 -6.87
C SER A 142 -7.34 6.90 -6.09
N GLU A 143 -6.69 7.98 -6.53
CA GLU A 143 -5.60 8.63 -5.80
C GLU A 143 -6.06 9.11 -4.41
N GLU A 144 -7.19 9.81 -4.33
CA GLU A 144 -7.74 10.29 -3.06
C GLU A 144 -8.17 9.13 -2.14
N LEU A 145 -8.73 8.07 -2.71
CA LEU A 145 -9.08 6.86 -1.96
C LEU A 145 -7.84 6.15 -1.40
N LYS A 146 -6.72 6.17 -2.13
CA LYS A 146 -5.46 5.59 -1.68
C LYS A 146 -4.96 6.28 -0.40
N LEU A 147 -4.98 7.62 -0.38
CA LEU A 147 -4.60 8.40 0.81
C LEU A 147 -5.47 8.06 2.03
N ILE A 148 -6.77 7.83 1.81
CA ILE A 148 -7.68 7.37 2.88
C ILE A 148 -7.25 5.99 3.40
N PHE A 149 -6.97 5.04 2.50
CA PHE A 149 -6.61 3.68 2.89
C PHE A 149 -5.24 3.55 3.53
N GLU A 150 -4.31 4.46 3.23
CA GLU A 150 -3.02 4.55 3.92
C GLU A 150 -3.18 4.85 5.42
N ARG A 151 -4.24 5.56 5.81
CA ARG A 151 -4.55 5.86 7.21
C ARG A 151 -5.53 4.89 7.84
N VAL A 152 -6.65 4.66 7.16
CA VAL A 152 -7.75 3.81 7.63
C VAL A 152 -8.09 2.81 6.53
N PRO A 153 -7.38 1.65 6.48
CA PRO A 153 -7.55 0.65 5.42
C PRO A 153 -8.99 0.15 5.27
N ASP A 154 -9.75 0.11 6.37
CA ASP A 154 -11.10 -0.46 6.42
C ASP A 154 -12.21 0.61 6.39
N PHE A 155 -11.90 1.83 5.92
CA PHE A 155 -12.85 2.93 5.88
C PHE A 155 -14.03 2.63 4.94
N ALA A 156 -15.19 2.33 5.53
CA ALA A 156 -16.36 1.77 4.83
C ALA A 156 -16.81 2.58 3.60
N LYS A 157 -16.86 3.91 3.72
CA LYS A 157 -17.28 4.81 2.62
C LYS A 157 -16.30 4.77 1.45
N GLY A 158 -15.00 4.76 1.75
CA GLY A 158 -13.93 4.70 0.75
C GLY A 158 -13.95 3.36 0.01
N ARG A 159 -14.01 2.25 0.76
CA ARG A 159 -14.10 0.89 0.21
C ARG A 159 -15.34 0.69 -0.65
N PHE A 160 -16.50 1.20 -0.21
CA PHE A 160 -17.72 1.21 -1.03
C PHE A 160 -17.52 1.95 -2.36
N MET A 161 -16.93 3.15 -2.34
CA MET A 161 -16.70 3.92 -3.57
C MET A 161 -15.69 3.25 -4.50
N LYS A 162 -14.61 2.65 -3.96
CA LYS A 162 -13.68 1.83 -4.74
C LYS A 162 -14.40 0.68 -5.44
N ALA A 163 -15.26 -0.05 -4.71
CA ALA A 163 -16.05 -1.14 -5.29
C ALA A 163 -16.95 -0.67 -6.45
N VAL A 164 -17.58 0.50 -6.33
CA VAL A 164 -18.39 1.11 -7.40
C VAL A 164 -17.54 1.44 -8.63
N ILE A 165 -16.33 1.97 -8.44
CA ILE A 165 -15.40 2.29 -9.54
C ILE A 165 -14.95 1.00 -10.24
N SER A 166 -14.54 -0.02 -9.49
CA SER A 166 -14.10 -1.30 -10.04
C SER A 166 -15.21 -1.99 -10.83
N ALA A 167 -16.44 -1.99 -10.31
CA ALA A 167 -17.61 -2.50 -11.05
C ALA A 167 -17.89 -1.70 -12.33
N LYS A 168 -17.73 -0.37 -12.32
CA LYS A 168 -17.84 0.47 -13.54
C LYS A 168 -16.77 0.15 -14.57
N LYS A 169 -15.56 -0.20 -14.13
CA LYS A 169 -14.45 -0.66 -14.97
C LYS A 169 -14.59 -2.14 -15.37
N LYS A 170 -15.66 -2.82 -14.93
CA LYS A 170 -15.91 -4.27 -15.10
C LYS A 170 -14.86 -5.17 -14.43
N ASP A 171 -14.12 -4.63 -13.46
CA ASP A 171 -13.28 -5.42 -12.55
C ASP A 171 -14.13 -5.89 -11.37
N PHE A 172 -14.86 -6.99 -11.60
CA PHE A 172 -15.81 -7.52 -10.63
C PHE A 172 -15.13 -8.20 -9.43
N LEU A 173 -13.92 -8.73 -9.60
CA LEU A 173 -13.16 -9.34 -8.50
C LEU A 173 -12.77 -8.27 -7.48
N ASP A 174 -12.19 -7.15 -7.94
CA ASP A 174 -11.83 -6.05 -7.06
C ASP A 174 -13.07 -5.36 -6.46
N ALA A 175 -14.18 -5.31 -7.21
CA ALA A 175 -15.45 -4.82 -6.68
C ALA A 175 -15.96 -5.68 -5.51
N TRP A 176 -15.93 -7.01 -5.65
CA TRP A 176 -16.35 -7.96 -4.62
C TRP A 176 -15.46 -7.87 -3.36
N ARG A 177 -14.16 -7.76 -3.54
CA ARG A 177 -13.20 -7.56 -2.45
C ARG A 177 -13.52 -6.31 -1.65
N ASN A 178 -13.61 -5.16 -2.32
CA ASN A 178 -13.82 -3.89 -1.63
C ASN A 178 -15.20 -3.80 -0.97
N ILE A 179 -16.24 -4.40 -1.55
CA ILE A 179 -17.58 -4.39 -0.93
C ILE A 179 -17.65 -5.28 0.31
N GLU A 180 -16.91 -6.38 0.37
CA GLU A 180 -16.83 -7.22 1.58
C GLU A 180 -16.20 -6.47 2.75
N ILE A 181 -15.09 -5.75 2.51
CA ILE A 181 -14.45 -4.93 3.53
C ILE A 181 -15.42 -3.85 4.01
N ALA A 182 -16.08 -3.15 3.07
CA ALA A 182 -17.08 -2.15 3.41
C ALA A 182 -18.25 -2.73 4.22
N GLN A 183 -18.70 -3.95 3.90
CA GLN A 183 -19.79 -4.64 4.59
C GLN A 183 -19.39 -5.07 6.01
N LYS A 184 -18.15 -5.52 6.22
CA LYS A 184 -17.62 -5.83 7.56
C LYS A 184 -17.59 -4.57 8.43
N SER A 185 -17.15 -3.43 7.88
CA SER A 185 -17.06 -2.16 8.61
C SER A 185 -18.43 -1.49 8.83
N ALA A 186 -19.41 -1.70 7.95
CA ALA A 186 -20.73 -1.09 8.03
C ALA A 186 -21.87 -2.08 7.64
N PRO A 187 -22.12 -3.13 8.44
CA PRO A 187 -23.02 -4.24 8.09
C PRO A 187 -24.49 -3.81 7.91
N ASN A 188 -24.89 -2.71 8.55
CA ASN A 188 -26.25 -2.19 8.52
C ASN A 188 -26.49 -1.15 7.41
N SER A 189 -25.49 -0.86 6.56
CA SER A 189 -25.64 0.11 5.48
C SER A 189 -26.57 -0.39 4.38
N LYS A 190 -27.72 0.26 4.22
CA LYS A 190 -28.68 -0.02 3.14
C LYS A 190 -28.04 0.11 1.75
N LYS A 191 -27.19 1.12 1.55
CA LYS A 191 -26.49 1.37 0.27
C LYS A 191 -25.57 0.21 -0.13
N ILE A 192 -24.86 -0.38 0.85
CA ILE A 192 -23.98 -1.53 0.62
C ILE A 192 -24.82 -2.74 0.19
N LYS A 193 -25.92 -3.04 0.91
CA LYS A 193 -26.81 -4.15 0.58
C LYS A 193 -27.41 -4.02 -0.83
N GLU A 194 -27.93 -2.85 -1.18
CA GLU A 194 -28.46 -2.57 -2.52
C GLU A 194 -27.41 -2.73 -3.63
N PHE A 195 -26.15 -2.35 -3.35
CA PHE A 195 -25.06 -2.52 -4.30
C PHE A 195 -24.64 -3.98 -4.45
N VAL A 196 -24.56 -4.74 -3.36
CA VAL A 196 -24.28 -6.19 -3.39
C VAL A 196 -25.30 -6.93 -4.25
N GLU A 197 -26.60 -6.61 -4.11
CA GLU A 197 -27.64 -7.22 -4.95
C GLU A 197 -27.47 -6.88 -6.44
N LYS A 198 -27.06 -5.66 -6.77
CA LYS A 198 -26.77 -5.24 -8.15
C LYS A 198 -25.51 -5.92 -8.68
N LEU A 199 -24.47 -6.01 -7.86
CA LEU A 199 -23.20 -6.65 -8.21
C LEU A 199 -23.41 -8.14 -8.45
N GLN A 200 -24.16 -8.84 -7.59
CA GLN A 200 -24.53 -10.24 -7.74
C GLN A 200 -25.28 -10.53 -9.06
N LYS A 201 -26.15 -9.61 -9.49
CA LYS A 201 -26.84 -9.73 -10.79
C LYS A 201 -25.90 -9.52 -11.98
N ALA A 202 -24.88 -8.67 -11.83
CA ALA A 202 -23.93 -8.37 -12.89
C ALA A 202 -22.81 -9.42 -13.01
N SER A 203 -22.31 -9.89 -11.86
CA SER A 203 -21.27 -10.90 -11.72
C SER A 203 -21.47 -11.61 -10.38
N PRO A 204 -21.92 -12.88 -10.36
CA PRO A 204 -22.07 -13.63 -9.12
C PRO A 204 -20.78 -13.61 -8.30
N LYS A 205 -20.93 -13.58 -6.96
CA LYS A 205 -19.80 -13.65 -6.05
C LYS A 205 -18.95 -14.90 -6.33
N PRO A 206 -17.63 -14.75 -6.54
CA PRO A 206 -16.74 -15.90 -6.70
C PRO A 206 -16.57 -16.65 -5.37
N ASP A 207 -16.36 -17.97 -5.44
CA ASP A 207 -16.19 -18.82 -4.25
C ASP A 207 -14.95 -18.44 -3.43
N VAL A 208 -13.92 -17.95 -4.11
CA VAL A 208 -12.68 -17.46 -3.50
C VAL A 208 -12.44 -16.05 -4.00
N ILE A 209 -12.48 -15.08 -3.09
CA ILE A 209 -11.98 -13.73 -3.33
C ILE A 209 -10.54 -13.74 -2.82
N PRO A 210 -9.52 -13.67 -3.69
CA PRO A 210 -8.14 -13.57 -3.22
C PRO A 210 -8.03 -12.37 -2.30
N GLU A 211 -7.48 -12.56 -1.09
CA GLU A 211 -7.20 -11.46 -0.18
C GLU A 211 -6.43 -10.37 -0.92
N GLU A 212 -6.71 -9.11 -0.57
CA GLU A 212 -5.89 -7.99 -1.02
C GLU A 212 -4.52 -8.17 -0.37
N THR A 213 -3.68 -8.99 -1.00
CA THR A 213 -2.26 -8.75 -0.89
C THR A 213 -2.10 -7.32 -1.41
N MET A 214 -1.61 -6.42 -0.56
CA MET A 214 -1.21 -5.06 -0.92
C MET A 214 -0.02 -5.13 -1.89
N VAL A 215 -0.04 -6.06 -2.86
CA VAL A 215 0.81 -6.06 -4.04
C VAL A 215 0.30 -4.87 -4.81
N SER A 216 0.84 -3.72 -4.44
CA SER A 216 1.16 -2.64 -5.34
C SER A 216 1.26 -3.18 -6.77
N ASP A 217 0.72 -2.45 -7.76
CA ASP A 217 0.91 -2.68 -9.20
C ASP A 217 2.41 -2.58 -9.64
N ARG A 218 3.34 -2.96 -8.77
CA ARG A 218 4.78 -3.04 -8.97
C ARG A 218 5.03 -4.13 -10.01
N ALA A 219 5.86 -3.77 -10.99
CA ALA A 219 6.45 -4.75 -11.87
C ALA A 219 7.17 -5.85 -11.06
N PRO A 220 7.14 -7.12 -11.52
CA PRO A 220 7.82 -8.20 -10.82
C PRO A 220 9.31 -7.89 -10.63
N PRO A 221 9.92 -8.34 -9.51
CA PRO A 221 11.34 -8.13 -9.28
C PRO A 221 12.17 -8.79 -10.39
N THR A 222 13.20 -8.09 -10.85
CA THR A 222 14.06 -8.56 -11.95
C THR A 222 15.44 -9.03 -11.48
N TYR A 223 15.79 -8.79 -10.22
CA TYR A 223 17.03 -9.23 -9.57
C TYR A 223 16.85 -9.36 -8.05
N ALA A 224 17.83 -9.98 -7.38
CA ALA A 224 17.76 -10.40 -5.98
C ALA A 224 17.36 -9.29 -5.00
N SER A 225 18.01 -8.12 -5.02
CA SER A 225 17.70 -7.04 -4.07
C SER A 225 16.28 -6.49 -4.19
N MET A 226 15.68 -6.50 -5.38
CA MET A 226 14.28 -6.10 -5.56
C MET A 226 13.33 -7.07 -4.87
N LEU A 227 13.57 -8.37 -5.04
CA LEU A 227 12.73 -9.39 -4.40
C LEU A 227 12.84 -9.28 -2.87
N ILE A 228 14.04 -9.05 -2.34
CA ILE A 228 14.23 -8.90 -0.89
C ILE A 228 13.54 -7.66 -0.34
N ALA A 229 13.63 -6.51 -1.02
CA ALA A 229 12.94 -5.30 -0.59
C ALA A 229 11.41 -5.49 -0.54
N ASP A 230 10.85 -6.14 -1.56
CA ASP A 230 9.42 -6.50 -1.58
C ASP A 230 9.06 -7.51 -0.49
N SER A 231 9.85 -8.56 -0.35
CA SER A 231 9.61 -9.61 0.65
C SER A 231 9.63 -9.02 2.06
N LEU A 232 10.54 -8.09 2.35
CA LEU A 232 10.62 -7.42 3.65
C LEU A 232 9.44 -6.48 3.89
N ASP A 233 8.99 -5.75 2.87
CA ASP A 233 7.79 -4.91 2.96
C ASP A 233 6.54 -5.75 3.26
N ASP A 234 6.34 -6.84 2.52
CA ASP A 234 5.23 -7.78 2.75
C ASP A 234 5.35 -8.50 4.10
N PHE A 235 6.57 -8.92 4.47
CA PHE A 235 6.86 -9.58 5.74
C PHE A 235 6.51 -8.68 6.94
N LEU A 236 6.96 -7.42 6.93
CA LEU A 236 6.72 -6.49 8.03
C LEU A 236 5.26 -6.00 8.11
N ASN A 237 4.52 -6.06 7.00
CA ASN A 237 3.09 -5.78 6.97
C ASN A 237 2.21 -7.00 7.30
N ASN A 238 2.78 -8.20 7.41
CA ASN A 238 2.05 -9.40 7.79
C ASN A 238 1.48 -9.23 9.22
N SER A 239 0.20 -9.55 9.41
CA SER A 239 -0.51 -9.36 10.68
C SER A 239 0.10 -10.13 11.86
N LYS A 240 0.82 -11.23 11.60
CA LYS A 240 1.51 -12.03 12.62
C LYS A 240 2.90 -11.48 12.97
N VAL A 241 3.49 -10.66 12.12
CA VAL A 241 4.84 -10.08 12.28
C VAL A 241 4.77 -8.63 12.75
N LYS A 242 3.77 -7.89 12.29
CA LYS A 242 3.59 -6.46 12.55
C LYS A 242 3.67 -6.15 14.05
N GLY A 243 4.57 -5.24 14.40
CA GLY A 243 4.80 -4.81 15.79
C GLY A 243 5.79 -5.68 16.58
N LYS A 244 6.20 -6.86 16.08
CA LYS A 244 7.21 -7.70 16.74
C LYS A 244 8.65 -7.31 16.38
N ILE A 245 8.87 -6.87 15.14
CA ILE A 245 10.18 -6.51 14.61
C ILE A 245 10.47 -5.04 14.86
N THR A 246 11.59 -4.76 15.51
CA THR A 246 12.09 -3.41 15.80
C THR A 246 13.33 -3.05 14.99
N SER A 247 14.00 -4.03 14.39
CA SER A 247 15.04 -3.78 13.39
C SER A 247 15.21 -4.95 12.44
N PHE A 248 15.73 -4.67 11.25
CA PHE A 248 16.16 -5.68 10.31
C PHE A 248 17.40 -5.21 9.54
N GLY A 249 18.10 -6.15 8.94
CA GLY A 249 19.25 -5.89 8.09
C GLY A 249 19.52 -7.09 7.20
N CYS A 250 20.30 -6.89 6.14
CA CYS A 250 20.71 -7.94 5.23
C CYS A 250 22.23 -8.01 5.21
N LYS A 251 22.78 -9.23 5.23
CA LYS A 251 24.19 -9.49 4.91
C LYS A 251 24.35 -9.56 3.38
N ASP A 252 25.60 -9.51 2.92
CA ASP A 252 25.93 -9.58 1.50
C ASP A 252 25.29 -10.77 0.78
N PHE A 253 24.96 -10.55 -0.48
CA PHE A 253 24.54 -11.63 -1.38
C PHE A 253 25.72 -12.56 -1.66
N SER A 254 25.46 -13.86 -1.64
CA SER A 254 26.44 -14.88 -2.00
C SER A 254 25.89 -15.77 -3.09
N LYS A 255 26.73 -16.13 -4.06
CA LYS A 255 26.35 -17.13 -5.06
C LYS A 255 26.45 -18.52 -4.44
N SER A 256 25.44 -19.34 -4.71
CA SER A 256 25.39 -20.76 -4.39
C SER A 256 25.02 -21.55 -5.63
N ASP A 257 25.27 -22.86 -5.62
CA ASP A 257 24.89 -23.74 -6.73
C ASP A 257 23.38 -23.76 -6.99
N GLU A 258 22.58 -23.45 -5.96
CA GLU A 258 21.12 -23.45 -6.04
C GLU A 258 20.54 -22.07 -6.42
N GLY A 259 21.34 -20.99 -6.41
CA GLY A 259 20.87 -19.63 -6.68
C GLY A 259 21.61 -18.56 -5.87
N VAL A 260 20.97 -17.41 -5.67
CA VAL A 260 21.53 -16.32 -4.86
C VAL A 260 21.07 -16.49 -3.41
N ALA A 261 22.01 -16.58 -2.46
CA ALA A 261 21.72 -16.67 -1.05
C ALA A 261 21.91 -15.31 -0.35
N VAL A 262 21.01 -14.99 0.58
CA VAL A 262 21.06 -13.77 1.39
C VAL A 262 20.58 -14.05 2.81
N SER A 263 21.33 -13.55 3.80
CA SER A 263 20.93 -13.63 5.21
C SER A 263 20.22 -12.35 5.62
N ILE A 264 18.99 -12.49 6.12
CA ILE A 264 18.22 -11.42 6.73
C ILE A 264 18.34 -11.56 8.25
N ILE A 265 18.81 -10.51 8.90
CA ILE A 265 18.87 -10.39 10.36
C ILE A 265 17.62 -9.63 10.81
N LEU A 266 16.88 -10.18 11.76
CA LEU A 266 15.70 -9.61 12.36
C LEU A 266 15.92 -9.47 13.85
N ALA A 267 15.55 -8.33 14.44
CA ALA A 267 15.54 -8.15 15.88
C ALA A 267 14.21 -7.57 16.35
N GLY A 268 13.74 -8.04 17.50
CA GLY A 268 12.48 -7.63 18.12
C GLY A 268 12.62 -7.42 19.62
N ASN A 269 11.59 -6.84 20.23
CA ASN A 269 11.54 -6.67 21.69
C ASN A 269 11.14 -7.98 22.40
N ASP A 270 10.32 -8.78 21.73
CA ASP A 270 9.77 -10.04 22.22
C ASP A 270 10.41 -11.24 21.51
N GLN A 271 10.24 -12.42 22.10
CA GLN A 271 10.67 -13.67 21.50
C GLN A 271 9.90 -13.96 20.20
N MET A 272 10.64 -14.25 19.14
CA MET A 272 10.09 -14.64 17.84
C MET A 272 10.11 -16.16 17.70
N ASN A 273 9.02 -16.74 17.19
CA ASN A 273 8.97 -18.15 16.85
C ASN A 273 9.68 -18.37 15.50
N ALA A 274 10.81 -19.07 15.50
CA ALA A 274 11.63 -19.28 14.31
C ALA A 274 10.90 -19.99 13.17
N ASP A 275 10.09 -21.02 13.47
CA ASP A 275 9.33 -21.78 12.47
C ASP A 275 8.19 -20.95 11.86
N GLU A 276 7.52 -20.13 12.68
CA GLU A 276 6.51 -19.19 12.21
C GLU A 276 7.12 -18.14 11.28
N MET A 277 8.22 -17.50 11.70
CA MET A 277 8.90 -16.47 10.90
C MET A 277 9.47 -17.06 9.61
N LYS A 278 9.99 -18.29 9.66
CA LYS A 278 10.40 -19.04 8.48
C LYS A 278 9.24 -19.22 7.50
N GLY A 279 8.11 -19.77 7.96
CA GLY A 279 6.97 -20.06 7.10
C GLY A 279 6.40 -18.79 6.44
N ILE A 280 6.31 -17.69 7.20
CA ILE A 280 5.86 -16.41 6.65
C ILE A 280 6.87 -15.87 5.63
N MET A 281 8.17 -15.97 5.90
CA MET A 281 9.20 -15.50 4.97
C MET A 281 9.19 -16.32 3.66
N GLU A 282 9.03 -17.65 3.73
CA GLU A 282 8.89 -18.50 2.54
C GLU A 282 7.66 -18.12 1.70
N GLU A 283 6.54 -17.82 2.38
CA GLU A 283 5.30 -17.39 1.74
C GLU A 283 5.45 -16.06 0.98
N VAL A 284 5.95 -15.01 1.65
CA VAL A 284 6.04 -13.66 1.05
C VAL A 284 7.13 -13.57 -0.01
N SER A 285 8.26 -14.25 0.20
CA SER A 285 9.37 -14.23 -0.76
C SER A 285 9.21 -15.21 -1.92
N LYS A 286 8.25 -16.15 -1.81
CA LYS A 286 8.08 -17.29 -2.73
C LYS A 286 9.41 -18.03 -2.96
N SER A 287 10.25 -18.04 -1.94
CA SER A 287 11.63 -18.55 -1.97
C SER A 287 11.85 -19.50 -0.81
N LYS A 288 12.82 -20.40 -0.93
CA LYS A 288 13.11 -21.40 0.10
C LYS A 288 13.97 -20.77 1.19
N VAL A 289 13.62 -21.01 2.46
CA VAL A 289 14.53 -20.69 3.58
C VAL A 289 15.48 -21.86 3.78
N LYS A 290 16.77 -21.59 3.61
CA LYS A 290 17.85 -22.57 3.76
C LYS A 290 18.15 -22.85 5.24
N ASP A 291 18.20 -21.81 6.04
CA ASP A 291 18.60 -21.89 7.45
C ASP A 291 17.93 -20.78 8.28
N VAL A 292 17.70 -21.06 9.56
CA VAL A 292 17.24 -20.07 10.54
C VAL A 292 18.02 -20.25 11.82
N LYS A 293 18.77 -19.21 12.20
CA LYS A 293 19.51 -19.16 13.47
C LYS A 293 18.79 -18.25 14.43
N SER A 294 18.69 -18.67 15.67
CA SER A 294 18.07 -17.91 16.75
C SER A 294 19.11 -17.53 17.77
N GLU A 295 19.16 -16.26 18.13
CA GLU A 295 20.08 -15.68 19.12
C GLU A 295 19.30 -14.85 20.13
N ASN A 296 19.96 -14.49 21.24
CA ASN A 296 19.40 -13.64 22.30
C ASN A 296 18.03 -14.13 22.79
N ASP A 297 17.94 -15.42 23.14
CA ASP A 297 16.72 -16.10 23.59
C ASP A 297 15.54 -15.97 22.58
N GLY A 298 15.86 -15.90 21.29
CA GLY A 298 14.86 -15.76 20.22
C GLY A 298 14.40 -14.34 19.94
N LYS A 299 15.06 -13.33 20.53
CA LYS A 299 14.85 -11.91 20.18
C LYS A 299 15.59 -11.47 18.93
N SER A 300 16.52 -12.29 18.45
CA SER A 300 17.22 -12.08 17.18
C SER A 300 17.14 -13.34 16.33
N LEU A 301 16.80 -13.19 15.06
CA LEU A 301 16.76 -14.28 14.09
C LEU A 301 17.63 -13.92 12.88
N GLU A 302 18.44 -14.86 12.40
CA GLU A 302 19.08 -14.79 11.09
C GLU A 302 18.42 -15.82 10.16
N ILE A 303 17.69 -15.36 9.15
CA ILE A 303 17.00 -16.18 8.16
C ILE A 303 17.80 -16.13 6.86
N THR A 304 18.30 -17.28 6.41
CA THR A 304 19.01 -17.39 5.12
C THR A 304 18.04 -17.81 4.02
N LEU A 305 17.78 -16.92 3.07
CA LEU A 305 16.96 -17.19 1.90
C LEU A 305 17.79 -17.65 0.72
N LEU A 306 17.20 -18.51 -0.09
CA LEU A 306 17.71 -18.93 -1.38
C LEU A 306 16.77 -18.43 -2.50
N LEU A 307 17.27 -17.49 -3.30
CA LEU A 307 16.53 -16.82 -4.36
C LEU A 307 16.85 -17.50 -5.70
N ASN A 308 15.89 -18.26 -6.21
CA ASN A 308 16.05 -19.04 -7.44
C ASN A 308 15.64 -18.21 -8.67
N GLY A 309 16.41 -18.33 -9.75
CA GLY A 309 16.05 -17.75 -11.05
C GLY A 309 16.19 -16.23 -11.17
N LEU A 310 16.70 -15.55 -10.15
CA LEU A 310 17.00 -14.11 -10.21
C LEU A 310 18.52 -13.89 -10.22
N PRO A 311 19.02 -12.97 -11.06
CA PRO A 311 20.42 -12.57 -11.01
C PRO A 311 20.70 -11.80 -9.71
N GLU A 312 21.93 -11.90 -9.22
CA GLU A 312 22.42 -11.14 -8.06
C GLU A 312 22.38 -9.63 -8.34
N LYS A 313 22.81 -9.24 -9.54
CA LYS A 313 22.92 -7.86 -10.00
C LYS A 313 21.88 -7.55 -11.06
N ASN A 314 21.46 -6.30 -11.14
CA ASN A 314 20.57 -5.81 -12.18
C ASN A 314 21.19 -6.04 -13.59
N PRO A 315 20.52 -6.75 -14.50
CA PRO A 315 21.05 -7.00 -15.84
C PRO A 315 20.94 -5.79 -16.79
N SER A 316 20.12 -4.80 -16.47
CA SER A 316 19.72 -3.70 -17.36
C SER A 316 20.05 -2.32 -16.77
N ILE A 317 21.21 -2.20 -16.13
CA ILE A 317 21.64 -0.98 -15.43
C ILE A 317 21.89 0.15 -16.42
N SER A 318 21.24 1.29 -16.20
CA SER A 318 21.53 2.52 -16.93
C SER A 318 22.42 3.46 -16.09
N PRO A 319 23.49 4.05 -16.67
CA PRO A 319 24.36 4.94 -15.92
C PRO A 319 23.65 6.17 -15.36
N VAL A 320 24.16 6.68 -14.24
CA VAL A 320 23.65 7.88 -13.56
C VAL A 320 24.68 9.01 -13.64
N SER A 321 24.25 10.18 -14.08
CA SER A 321 24.99 11.44 -13.94
C SER A 321 24.44 12.18 -12.72
N GLY A 322 25.28 12.80 -11.89
CA GLY A 322 24.83 13.52 -10.70
C GLY A 322 24.16 12.61 -9.66
N MET A 323 24.89 11.62 -9.13
CA MET A 323 24.34 10.61 -8.21
C MET A 323 23.64 11.20 -6.98
N ASN A 324 24.22 12.25 -6.38
CA ASN A 324 23.64 12.90 -5.19
C ASN A 324 22.30 13.57 -5.49
N GLU A 325 22.22 14.32 -6.60
CA GLU A 325 20.99 14.97 -7.05
C GLU A 325 19.90 13.92 -7.32
N PHE A 326 20.24 12.86 -8.05
CA PHE A 326 19.32 11.76 -8.32
C PHE A 326 18.79 11.08 -7.05
N LEU A 327 19.67 10.82 -6.06
CA LEU A 327 19.28 10.21 -4.79
C LEU A 327 18.37 11.14 -3.97
N GLU A 328 18.72 12.42 -3.87
CA GLU A 328 17.93 13.41 -3.13
C GLU A 328 16.55 13.63 -3.76
N GLU A 329 16.46 13.78 -5.08
CA GLU A 329 15.20 13.89 -5.81
C GLU A 329 14.31 12.67 -5.58
N THR A 330 14.87 11.46 -5.76
CA THR A 330 14.13 10.21 -5.57
C THR A 330 13.65 10.05 -4.13
N ALA A 331 14.48 10.41 -3.14
CA ALA A 331 14.16 10.33 -1.73
C ALA A 331 13.01 11.30 -1.36
N ASN A 332 13.06 12.53 -1.86
CA ASN A 332 12.02 13.54 -1.66
C ASN A 332 10.66 13.08 -2.22
N GLU A 333 10.64 12.42 -3.37
CA GLU A 333 9.40 11.86 -3.95
C GLU A 333 8.83 10.66 -3.17
N CYS A 334 9.60 10.10 -2.22
CA CYS A 334 9.24 8.89 -1.46
C CYS A 334 9.04 9.16 0.03
N ASP A 335 8.97 10.43 0.45
CA ASP A 335 8.90 10.84 1.86
C ASP A 335 10.05 10.23 2.70
N LEU A 336 11.23 10.15 2.10
CA LEU A 336 12.44 9.60 2.68
C LEU A 336 13.52 10.67 2.74
N LYS A 337 14.27 10.72 3.84
CA LYS A 337 15.51 11.51 3.93
C LYS A 337 16.70 10.59 3.73
N ILE A 338 17.65 11.00 2.91
CA ILE A 338 18.89 10.29 2.65
C ILE A 338 20.09 11.22 2.87
N GLN A 339 21.17 10.70 3.45
CA GLN A 339 22.42 11.42 3.64
C GLN A 339 23.59 10.49 3.29
N PRO A 340 24.56 10.95 2.48
CA PRO A 340 25.75 10.16 2.21
C PRO A 340 26.57 9.97 3.49
N ASN A 341 26.99 8.73 3.75
CA ASN A 341 27.91 8.40 4.84
C ASN A 341 29.33 8.21 4.28
N GLN A 342 29.47 7.33 3.29
CA GLN A 342 30.73 7.02 2.65
C GLN A 342 30.51 6.66 1.19
N GLU A 343 31.36 7.13 0.29
CA GLU A 343 31.34 6.75 -1.12
C GLU A 343 32.74 6.31 -1.56
N SER A 344 32.80 5.25 -2.37
CA SER A 344 34.03 4.77 -2.96
C SER A 344 34.40 5.60 -4.20
N ASN A 345 35.67 5.61 -4.56
CA ASN A 345 36.04 5.96 -5.93
C ASN A 345 35.43 4.94 -6.91
N PRO A 346 35.13 5.35 -8.16
CA PRO A 346 34.68 4.43 -9.19
C PRO A 346 35.73 3.32 -9.42
N ASP A 347 35.29 2.07 -9.47
CA ASP A 347 36.16 0.95 -9.84
C ASP A 347 36.45 0.90 -11.35
N SER A 348 37.12 -0.17 -11.81
CA SER A 348 37.43 -0.38 -13.23
C SER A 348 36.20 -0.43 -14.15
N ASP A 349 35.04 -0.81 -13.60
CA ASP A 349 33.75 -0.88 -14.31
C ASP A 349 32.94 0.41 -14.16
N LYS A 350 33.54 1.44 -13.54
CA LYS A 350 32.92 2.72 -13.18
C LYS A 350 31.79 2.55 -12.17
N ILE A 351 31.84 1.50 -11.35
CA ILE A 351 30.87 1.30 -10.28
C ILE A 351 31.32 2.10 -9.07
N VAL A 352 30.42 2.91 -8.54
CA VAL A 352 30.56 3.62 -7.27
C VAL A 352 29.74 2.87 -6.23
N SER A 353 30.35 2.51 -5.12
CA SER A 353 29.67 1.94 -3.97
C SER A 353 29.51 3.02 -2.91
N GLY A 354 28.26 3.31 -2.54
CA GLY A 354 27.92 4.29 -1.53
C GLY A 354 27.16 3.66 -0.38
N THR A 355 27.45 4.14 0.82
CA THR A 355 26.72 3.83 2.05
C THR A 355 25.98 5.09 2.48
N TYR A 356 24.68 4.97 2.73
CA TYR A 356 23.78 6.09 2.95
C TYR A 356 22.96 5.88 4.22
N GLN A 357 22.87 6.93 5.04
CA GLN A 357 21.95 6.98 6.17
C GLN A 357 20.56 7.40 5.66
N ILE A 358 19.53 6.68 6.08
CA ILE A 358 18.14 6.94 5.70
C ILE A 358 17.24 7.19 6.91
N THR A 359 16.19 7.96 6.70
CA THR A 359 15.07 8.10 7.65
C THR A 359 13.75 8.14 6.87
N ALA A 360 12.83 7.25 7.21
CA ALA A 360 11.55 7.10 6.53
C ALA A 360 10.39 6.90 7.51
N GLY A 361 9.18 7.28 7.09
CA GLY A 361 7.95 7.11 7.89
C GLY A 361 7.41 5.67 7.95
N GLY A 362 8.06 4.71 7.28
CA GLY A 362 7.61 3.33 7.19
C GLY A 362 8.45 2.51 6.20
N MET A 363 8.34 1.18 6.28
CA MET A 363 9.01 0.27 5.35
C MET A 363 8.54 0.49 3.90
N ASN A 364 7.26 0.79 3.70
CA ASN A 364 6.72 1.04 2.36
C ASN A 364 7.45 2.20 1.66
N SER A 365 7.78 3.29 2.36
CA SER A 365 8.56 4.41 1.80
C SER A 365 9.96 3.96 1.38
N ILE A 366 10.62 3.14 2.20
CA ILE A 366 11.93 2.56 1.88
C ILE A 366 11.82 1.68 0.63
N ASN A 367 10.82 0.79 0.57
CA ASN A 367 10.67 -0.10 -0.58
C ASN A 367 10.34 0.68 -1.87
N VAL A 368 9.42 1.65 -1.82
CA VAL A 368 9.10 2.51 -2.98
C VAL A 368 10.35 3.26 -3.46
N PHE A 369 11.17 3.78 -2.54
CA PHE A 369 12.44 4.41 -2.86
C PHE A 369 13.40 3.43 -3.56
N LEU A 370 13.63 2.25 -2.98
CA LEU A 370 14.50 1.20 -3.56
C LEU A 370 13.98 0.75 -4.94
N ARG A 371 12.66 0.65 -5.13
CA ARG A 371 12.02 0.32 -6.41
C ARG A 371 12.27 1.39 -7.48
N LYS A 372 12.22 2.68 -7.12
CA LYS A 372 12.55 3.78 -8.05
C LYS A 372 14.03 3.81 -8.41
N LEU A 373 14.92 3.46 -7.48
CA LEU A 373 16.36 3.36 -7.76
C LEU A 373 16.72 2.14 -8.62
N SER A 374 15.93 1.07 -8.54
CA SER A 374 16.27 -0.23 -9.11
C SER A 374 16.71 -0.21 -10.58
N PRO A 375 16.08 0.55 -11.51
CA PRO A 375 16.51 0.60 -12.90
C PRO A 375 17.90 1.26 -13.13
N LYS A 376 18.40 1.97 -12.12
CA LYS A 376 19.65 2.76 -12.14
C LYS A 376 20.74 2.15 -11.26
N ALA A 377 20.36 1.40 -10.25
CA ALA A 377 21.28 0.71 -9.35
C ALA A 377 21.77 -0.61 -9.97
N VAL A 378 23.06 -0.92 -9.76
CA VAL A 378 23.64 -2.25 -9.96
C VAL A 378 22.94 -3.24 -9.03
N ASP A 379 22.84 -2.85 -7.76
CA ASP A 379 22.07 -3.47 -6.70
C ASP A 379 22.07 -2.54 -5.48
N TYR A 380 21.42 -3.01 -4.43
CA TYR A 380 21.41 -2.36 -3.13
C TYR A 380 21.23 -3.40 -2.02
N LEU A 381 21.59 -3.01 -0.81
CA LEU A 381 21.48 -3.83 0.38
C LEU A 381 21.01 -2.95 1.54
N VAL A 382 19.96 -3.35 2.24
CA VAL A 382 19.57 -2.70 3.49
C VAL A 382 20.44 -3.29 4.59
N THR A 383 21.51 -2.59 4.99
CA THR A 383 22.49 -3.15 5.92
C THR A 383 21.92 -3.27 7.32
N GLN A 384 21.27 -2.21 7.81
CA GLN A 384 20.60 -2.20 9.09
C GLN A 384 19.61 -1.05 9.18
N VAL A 385 18.35 -1.32 9.52
CA VAL A 385 17.33 -0.30 9.79
C VAL A 385 16.58 -0.68 11.06
N SER A 386 16.37 0.30 11.93
CA SER A 386 15.61 0.17 13.16
C SER A 386 14.39 1.09 13.17
N ALA A 387 13.30 0.59 13.71
CA ALA A 387 12.10 1.33 13.99
C ALA A 387 12.23 2.04 15.33
N SER A 388 11.91 3.32 15.35
CA SER A 388 11.72 4.11 16.56
C SER A 388 10.29 4.64 16.58
N THR A 389 9.63 4.54 17.73
CA THR A 389 8.25 5.03 17.87
C THR A 389 8.28 6.47 18.34
N LEU A 390 7.66 7.39 17.58
CA LEU A 390 7.44 8.77 17.96
C LEU A 390 5.93 9.02 18.02
N GLY A 391 5.34 8.91 19.21
CA GLY A 391 3.89 8.88 19.38
C GLY A 391 3.30 7.59 18.81
N GLU A 392 2.33 7.71 17.90
CA GLU A 392 1.73 6.56 17.21
C GLU A 392 2.43 6.20 15.89
N LYS A 393 3.43 7.00 15.48
CA LYS A 393 4.14 6.81 14.21
C LYS A 393 5.43 6.04 14.42
N SER A 394 5.66 5.05 13.55
CA SER A 394 6.95 4.38 13.45
C SER A 394 7.85 5.12 12.46
N ILE A 395 9.03 5.53 12.92
CA ILE A 395 10.06 6.14 12.08
C ILE A 395 11.19 5.13 11.95
N TRP A 396 11.49 4.73 10.72
CA TRP A 396 12.57 3.80 10.39
C TRP A 396 13.83 4.57 10.05
N LYS A 397 14.93 4.24 10.72
CA LYS A 397 16.24 4.88 10.54
C LYS A 397 17.33 3.83 10.40
N GLY A 398 18.31 4.10 9.57
CA GLY A 398 19.42 3.17 9.42
C GLY A 398 20.23 3.43 8.18
N GLU A 399 20.84 2.37 7.69
CA GLU A 399 21.83 2.43 6.64
C GLU A 399 21.45 1.49 5.48
N ILE A 400 21.72 1.98 4.27
CA ILE A 400 21.61 1.23 3.03
C ILE A 400 22.92 1.38 2.25
N GLN A 401 23.33 0.30 1.59
CA GLN A 401 24.39 0.34 0.59
C GLN A 401 23.76 0.32 -0.80
N ILE A 402 24.25 1.16 -1.69
CA ILE A 402 23.80 1.23 -3.07
C ILE A 402 25.01 1.27 -3.99
N ARG A 403 24.98 0.46 -5.05
CA ARG A 403 26.02 0.46 -6.09
C ARG A 403 25.45 1.02 -7.37
N PHE A 404 26.11 2.02 -7.94
CA PHE A 404 25.69 2.67 -9.19
C PHE A 404 26.77 2.60 -10.25
N LYS A 405 26.36 2.55 -11.51
CA LYS A 405 27.28 2.74 -12.64
C LYS A 405 27.39 4.23 -12.96
N LYS A 406 28.57 4.82 -12.79
CA LYS A 406 28.82 6.24 -13.07
C LYS A 406 28.68 6.52 -14.57
N GLY A 407 27.89 7.56 -14.89
CA GLY A 407 27.77 8.12 -16.24
C GLY A 407 29.06 8.80 -16.71
N LYS A 408 29.12 9.17 -18.00
CA LYS A 408 30.12 10.14 -18.45
C LYS A 408 29.67 11.52 -17.96
N GLU A 409 30.55 12.21 -17.24
CA GLU A 409 30.37 13.63 -16.92
C GLU A 409 30.36 14.49 -18.18
#